data_AF-A0A8R1HS48-F1
#
_entry.id   AF-A0A8R1HS48-F1
#
_cell.length_a   1.000
_cell.length_b   1.000
_cell.length_c   1.000
_cell.angle_alpha   90.00
_cell.angle_beta   90.00
_cell.angle_gamma   90.00
#
_symmetry.space_group_name_H-M   'P 1'
#
loop_
_entity.id
_entity.type
_entity.pdbx_description
1 polymer ?
#
loop_
_entity_poly.entity_id
_entity_poly.type
_entity_poly.pdbx_seq_one_letter_code
_entity_poly.pdbx_strand_id
1 'polypeptide(L)'
;MLDHFENVSLVFNGNELEIFNVLLTDYSMEVSVDQPVLFPGSYTLTAHRYKGLIGSAIYYRDAGEHAVFASQLFPNRAPALFPTYLGATEKATFSVSMVHPIGTLALSSAASEGAARKVDTNWQKTSFSTTPAITPAMLCFLLLPAEYTQIDSTYTGINISVHFNKYRVQKEQAKHLLHTATQVLALLKDIFSSLLPVPKIDIVTMHDATSASCFGALVVSEGGV
;
A
#
# COMPACT_ATOMS: atom_id res chain seq x y z
N MET A 1 -11.46 -8.78 -10.57
CA MET A 1 -10.59 -9.89 -10.15
C MET A 1 -9.26 -9.76 -10.84
N LEU A 2 -8.19 -10.33 -10.29
CA LEU A 2 -6.90 -10.41 -10.97
C LEU A 2 -6.96 -11.44 -12.10
N ASP A 3 -6.27 -11.18 -13.20
CA ASP A 3 -6.23 -12.07 -14.36
C ASP A 3 -4.85 -12.02 -15.04
N HIS A 4 -4.69 -12.81 -16.12
CA HIS A 4 -3.48 -12.87 -16.95
C HIS A 4 -2.20 -13.15 -16.14
N PHE A 5 -2.25 -14.22 -15.35
CA PHE A 5 -1.10 -14.71 -14.61
C PHE A 5 -0.06 -15.29 -15.56
N GLU A 6 1.18 -14.79 -15.53
CA GLU A 6 2.29 -15.24 -16.37
C GLU A 6 3.46 -15.72 -15.52
N ASN A 7 4.13 -16.77 -16.01
CA ASN A 7 5.28 -17.42 -15.38
C ASN A 7 5.00 -17.77 -13.90
N VAL A 8 3.94 -18.53 -13.64
CA VAL A 8 3.65 -19.02 -12.30
C VAL A 8 4.61 -20.17 -11.98
N SER A 9 5.30 -20.12 -10.84
CA SER A 9 6.19 -21.18 -10.37
C SER A 9 5.96 -21.48 -8.89
N LEU A 10 6.21 -22.72 -8.50
CA LEU A 10 6.11 -23.18 -7.11
C LEU A 10 7.42 -23.88 -6.72
N VAL A 11 8.06 -23.39 -5.66
CA VAL A 11 9.32 -23.95 -5.16
C VAL A 11 9.11 -24.51 -3.76
N PHE A 12 9.41 -25.80 -3.55
CA PHE A 12 9.37 -26.48 -2.26
C PHE A 12 10.78 -26.75 -1.73
N ASN A 13 11.12 -26.17 -0.59
CA ASN A 13 12.44 -26.30 0.06
C ASN A 13 13.62 -26.06 -0.92
N GLY A 14 13.45 -25.14 -1.86
CA GLY A 14 14.45 -24.79 -2.88
C GLY A 14 14.38 -25.59 -4.19
N ASN A 15 13.53 -26.61 -4.28
CA ASN A 15 13.32 -27.40 -5.50
C ASN A 15 12.03 -26.95 -6.21
N GLU A 16 12.12 -26.67 -7.51
CA GLU A 16 10.95 -26.34 -8.31
C GLU A 16 10.03 -27.56 -8.46
N LEU A 17 8.73 -27.35 -8.26
CA LEU A 17 7.69 -28.34 -8.47
C LEU A 17 7.07 -28.15 -9.85
N GLU A 18 6.78 -29.25 -10.54
CA GLU A 18 6.15 -29.20 -11.84
C GLU A 18 4.67 -28.82 -11.71
N ILE A 19 4.32 -27.63 -12.20
CA ILE A 19 2.94 -27.17 -12.31
C ILE A 19 2.39 -27.66 -13.65
N PHE A 20 1.43 -28.59 -13.61
CA PHE A 20 0.76 -29.07 -14.83
C PHE A 20 -0.54 -28.33 -15.14
N ASN A 21 -1.10 -27.58 -14.19
CA ASN A 21 -2.32 -26.81 -14.41
C ASN A 21 -2.38 -25.56 -13.51
N VAL A 22 -2.83 -24.44 -14.10
CA VAL A 22 -3.21 -23.22 -13.37
C VAL A 22 -4.61 -22.84 -13.83
N LEU A 23 -5.59 -22.97 -12.94
CA LEU A 23 -6.98 -22.65 -13.20
C LEU A 23 -7.36 -21.36 -12.47
N LEU A 24 -7.91 -20.40 -13.21
CA LEU A 24 -8.52 -19.21 -12.64
C LEU A 24 -10.03 -19.40 -12.62
N THR A 25 -10.62 -19.35 -11.42
CA THR A 25 -12.06 -19.33 -11.21
C THR A 25 -12.53 -17.90 -10.95
N ASP A 26 -13.83 -17.68 -10.78
CA ASP A 26 -14.39 -16.37 -10.41
C ASP A 26 -13.94 -15.87 -9.02
N TYR A 27 -13.34 -16.74 -8.19
CA TYR A 27 -13.01 -16.44 -6.79
C TYR A 27 -11.60 -16.87 -6.36
N SER A 28 -10.90 -17.69 -7.14
CA SER A 28 -9.63 -18.31 -6.75
C SER A 28 -8.70 -18.53 -7.94
N MET A 29 -7.41 -18.63 -7.63
CA MET A 29 -6.42 -19.27 -8.50
C MET A 29 -6.06 -20.62 -7.90
N GLU A 30 -6.21 -21.68 -8.68
CA GLU A 30 -5.86 -23.04 -8.31
C GLU A 30 -4.62 -23.48 -9.08
N VAL A 31 -3.58 -23.86 -8.34
CA VAL A 31 -2.31 -24.34 -8.91
C VAL A 31 -2.21 -25.82 -8.61
N SER A 32 -2.18 -26.65 -9.65
CA SER A 32 -2.03 -28.11 -9.52
C SER A 32 -0.60 -28.52 -9.83
N VAL A 33 -0.03 -29.32 -8.94
CA VAL A 33 1.33 -29.88 -9.06
C VAL A 33 1.28 -31.39 -9.09
N ASP A 34 2.31 -32.00 -9.67
CA ASP A 34 2.48 -33.45 -9.83
C ASP A 34 2.50 -34.25 -8.51
N GLN A 35 2.58 -33.56 -7.36
CA GLN A 35 2.52 -34.17 -6.04
C GLN A 35 1.07 -34.37 -5.55
N PRO A 36 0.69 -35.60 -5.15
CA PRO A 36 -0.67 -35.89 -4.70
C PRO A 36 -1.01 -35.26 -3.33
N VAL A 37 0.00 -34.88 -2.54
CA VAL A 37 -0.15 -34.25 -1.22
C VAL A 37 0.99 -33.24 -1.02
N LEU A 38 0.68 -32.08 -0.43
CA LEU A 38 1.69 -31.13 0.00
C LEU A 38 2.35 -31.61 1.31
N PHE A 39 3.67 -31.83 1.27
CA PHE A 39 4.44 -32.20 2.44
C PHE A 39 4.74 -30.98 3.34
N PRO A 40 4.93 -31.17 4.66
CA PRO A 40 5.38 -30.10 5.55
C PRO A 40 6.70 -29.48 5.07
N GLY A 41 6.77 -28.15 5.03
CA GLY A 41 7.98 -27.40 4.66
C GLY A 41 7.64 -26.00 4.14
N SER A 42 8.59 -25.37 3.46
CA SER A 42 8.44 -24.03 2.92
C SER A 42 8.14 -24.06 1.44
N TYR A 43 7.06 -23.37 1.05
CA TYR A 43 6.65 -23.19 -0.34
C TYR A 43 6.77 -21.72 -0.72
N THR A 44 7.38 -21.46 -1.87
CA THR A 44 7.40 -20.13 -2.49
C THR A 44 6.64 -20.19 -3.80
N LEU A 45 5.45 -19.58 -3.81
CA LEU A 45 4.66 -19.37 -5.02
C LEU A 45 5.05 -18.02 -5.62
N THR A 46 5.46 -18.03 -6.89
CA THR A 46 5.78 -16.80 -7.64
C THR A 46 4.81 -16.67 -8.80
N ALA A 47 4.23 -15.48 -8.97
CA ALA A 47 3.57 -15.07 -10.20
C ALA A 47 4.29 -13.81 -10.70
N HIS A 48 4.98 -13.90 -11.84
CA HIS A 48 5.80 -12.79 -12.33
C HIS A 48 4.97 -11.60 -12.81
N ARG A 49 3.82 -11.88 -13.42
CA ARG A 49 2.88 -10.87 -13.88
C ARG A 49 1.46 -11.33 -13.66
N TYR A 50 0.62 -10.38 -13.32
CA TYR A 50 -0.83 -10.45 -13.36
C TYR A 50 -1.32 -9.01 -13.57
N LYS A 51 -2.59 -8.83 -13.92
CA LYS A 51 -3.21 -7.51 -13.96
C LYS A 51 -4.56 -7.53 -13.24
N GLY A 52 -5.05 -6.35 -12.91
CA GLY A 52 -6.32 -6.15 -12.23
C GLY A 52 -6.98 -4.85 -12.69
N LEU A 53 -8.20 -4.63 -12.24
CA LEU A 53 -8.98 -3.45 -12.57
C LEU A 53 -8.88 -2.37 -11.48
N ILE A 54 -8.61 -1.13 -11.90
CA ILE A 54 -8.83 0.04 -11.05
C ILE A 54 -10.34 0.17 -10.81
N GLY A 55 -10.72 0.40 -9.56
CA GLY A 55 -12.10 0.47 -9.07
C GLY A 55 -12.45 -0.64 -8.08
N SER A 56 -11.76 -1.79 -8.11
CA SER A 56 -12.01 -2.89 -7.16
C SER A 56 -11.31 -2.67 -5.82
N ALA A 57 -9.99 -2.48 -5.86
CA ALA A 57 -9.13 -2.31 -4.68
C ALA A 57 -8.39 -0.98 -4.66
N ILE A 58 -8.13 -0.39 -5.84
CA ILE A 58 -7.60 0.97 -6.00
C ILE A 58 -8.74 1.85 -6.48
N TYR A 59 -8.95 2.99 -5.83
CA TYR A 59 -9.82 4.04 -6.33
C TYR A 59 -8.99 5.26 -6.71
N TYR A 60 -9.60 6.17 -7.45
CA TYR A 60 -9.00 7.44 -7.79
C TYR A 60 -9.94 8.60 -7.47
N ARG A 61 -9.33 9.78 -7.28
CA ARG A 61 -10.03 11.04 -7.11
C ARG A 61 -9.35 12.10 -7.96
N ASP A 62 -10.15 13.05 -8.41
CA ASP A 62 -9.64 14.22 -9.12
C ASP A 62 -8.75 15.05 -8.18
N ALA A 63 -7.59 15.48 -8.66
CA ALA A 63 -6.66 16.35 -7.95
C ALA A 63 -6.43 17.69 -8.70
N GLY A 64 -7.28 18.03 -9.68
CA GLY A 64 -7.11 19.19 -10.54
C GLY A 64 -6.81 18.78 -11.98
N GLU A 65 -5.53 18.73 -12.36
CA GLU A 65 -5.13 18.32 -13.72
C GLU A 65 -4.90 16.81 -13.82
N HIS A 66 -4.55 16.17 -12.70
CA HIS A 66 -4.28 14.75 -12.60
C HIS A 66 -5.20 14.06 -11.60
N ALA A 67 -5.12 12.72 -11.55
CA ALA A 67 -5.81 11.91 -10.56
C ALA A 67 -4.84 11.45 -9.45
N VAL A 68 -5.32 11.46 -8.21
CA VAL A 68 -4.69 10.77 -7.09
C VAL A 68 -5.26 9.36 -7.00
N PHE A 69 -4.40 8.37 -6.75
CA PHE A 69 -4.81 6.96 -6.59
C PHE A 69 -4.54 6.49 -5.17
N ALA A 70 -5.47 5.72 -4.63
CA ALA A 70 -5.37 5.18 -3.28
C ALA A 70 -5.95 3.77 -3.21
N SER A 71 -5.35 2.91 -2.40
CA SER A 71 -5.88 1.60 -2.08
C SER A 71 -6.97 1.68 -1.00
N GLN A 72 -8.04 0.91 -1.19
CA GLN A 72 -9.05 0.60 -0.18
C GLN A 72 -9.17 -0.92 -0.06
N LEU A 73 -8.31 -1.50 0.79
CA LEU A 73 -8.21 -2.95 0.95
C LEU A 73 -9.08 -3.49 2.09
N PHE A 74 -9.39 -2.68 3.10
CA PHE A 74 -10.25 -3.09 4.20
C PHE A 74 -11.74 -3.18 3.79
N PRO A 75 -12.50 -4.19 4.24
CA PRO A 75 -12.04 -5.30 5.09
C PRO A 75 -11.36 -6.44 4.31
N ASN A 76 -11.81 -6.76 3.08
CA ASN A 76 -11.43 -8.01 2.38
C ASN A 76 -11.17 -7.81 0.88
N ARG A 77 -10.60 -6.67 0.48
CA ARG A 77 -10.33 -6.32 -0.93
C ARG A 77 -8.88 -6.55 -1.36
N ALA A 78 -7.99 -6.99 -0.46
CA ALA A 78 -6.61 -7.32 -0.81
C ALA A 78 -6.47 -8.31 -1.99
N PRO A 79 -7.30 -9.39 -2.11
CA PRO A 79 -7.23 -10.31 -3.25
C PRO A 79 -7.54 -9.66 -4.61
N ALA A 80 -8.18 -8.50 -4.63
CA ALA A 80 -8.44 -7.75 -5.86
C ALA A 80 -7.24 -6.87 -6.29
N LEU A 81 -6.19 -6.77 -5.47
CA LEU A 81 -4.96 -6.05 -5.79
C LEU A 81 -3.75 -6.98 -5.96
N PHE A 82 -3.60 -8.00 -5.13
CA PHE A 82 -2.52 -8.99 -5.26
C PHE A 82 -2.99 -10.39 -4.82
N PRO A 83 -2.38 -11.48 -5.33
CA PRO A 83 -2.75 -12.84 -4.97
C PRO A 83 -2.42 -13.10 -3.50
N THR A 84 -3.40 -13.56 -2.72
CA THR A 84 -3.20 -13.93 -1.32
C THR A 84 -4.19 -15.03 -0.93
N TYR A 85 -3.72 -15.99 -0.12
CA TYR A 85 -4.57 -17.00 0.53
C TYR A 85 -4.95 -16.60 1.96
N LEU A 86 -4.31 -15.56 2.50
CA LEU A 86 -4.53 -15.08 3.86
C LEU A 86 -5.91 -14.43 4.00
N GLY A 87 -6.57 -14.70 5.12
CA GLY A 87 -7.85 -14.13 5.49
C GLY A 87 -7.73 -12.78 6.19
N ALA A 88 -8.73 -12.48 7.03
CA ALA A 88 -8.87 -11.17 7.67
C ALA A 88 -7.98 -10.97 8.91
N THR A 89 -7.44 -12.04 9.49
CA THR A 89 -6.72 -11.99 10.78
C THR A 89 -5.25 -12.38 10.66
N GLU A 90 -4.90 -13.17 9.65
CA GLU A 90 -3.55 -13.62 9.40
C GLU A 90 -2.65 -12.45 8.97
N LYS A 91 -1.42 -12.46 9.48
CA LYS A 91 -0.44 -11.40 9.25
C LYS A 91 0.74 -11.92 8.45
N ALA A 92 1.25 -11.09 7.55
CA ALA A 92 2.47 -11.32 6.81
C ALA A 92 3.30 -10.04 6.73
N THR A 93 4.57 -10.19 6.38
CA THR A 93 5.43 -9.07 6.01
C THR A 93 5.30 -8.80 4.51
N PHE A 94 5.41 -7.53 4.13
CA PHE A 94 5.28 -7.12 2.73
C PHE A 94 6.50 -6.30 2.33
N SER A 95 7.15 -6.69 1.24
CA SER A 95 8.19 -5.89 0.57
C SER A 95 7.59 -5.35 -0.72
N VAL A 96 7.38 -4.03 -0.78
CA VAL A 96 6.65 -3.38 -1.86
C VAL A 96 7.59 -2.52 -2.68
N SER A 97 7.38 -2.52 -4.00
CA SER A 97 7.93 -1.48 -4.87
C SER A 97 6.88 -1.07 -5.89
N MET A 98 6.88 0.20 -6.25
CA MET A 98 5.94 0.77 -7.22
C MET A 98 6.69 1.39 -8.38
N VAL A 99 6.29 1.05 -9.60
CA VAL A 99 6.72 1.74 -10.82
C VAL A 99 5.63 2.73 -11.19
N HIS A 100 5.99 4.00 -11.33
CA HIS A 100 5.04 5.09 -11.52
C HIS A 100 5.62 6.21 -12.39
N PRO A 101 4.77 7.10 -12.97
CA PRO A 101 5.25 8.19 -13.81
C PRO A 101 6.22 9.11 -13.07
N ILE A 102 7.17 9.68 -13.80
CA ILE A 102 8.05 10.73 -13.27
C ILE A 102 7.20 11.95 -12.90
N GLY A 103 7.53 12.59 -11.77
CA GLY A 103 6.81 13.76 -11.25
C GLY A 103 5.66 13.41 -10.29
N THR A 104 5.37 12.13 -10.07
CA THR A 104 4.46 11.67 -9.01
C THR A 104 5.22 11.16 -7.78
N LEU A 105 4.57 11.19 -6.62
CA LEU A 105 5.06 10.67 -5.35
C LEU A 105 4.31 9.39 -4.99
N ALA A 106 5.04 8.32 -4.73
CA ALA A 106 4.46 7.04 -4.34
C ALA A 106 4.66 6.80 -2.84
N LEU A 107 3.57 6.48 -2.13
CA LEU A 107 3.58 6.18 -0.69
C LEU A 107 3.01 4.77 -0.45
N SER A 108 3.52 4.09 0.58
CA SER A 108 3.03 2.77 1.00
C SER A 108 2.99 2.69 2.53
N SER A 109 2.74 1.51 3.09
CA SER A 109 2.68 1.30 4.54
C SER A 109 4.03 1.49 5.24
N ALA A 110 5.11 1.15 4.56
CA ALA A 110 6.47 1.32 5.04
C ALA A 110 7.14 2.59 4.48
N ALA A 111 8.28 2.97 5.03
CA ALA A 111 9.07 4.10 4.57
C ALA A 111 9.76 3.77 3.23
N SER A 112 9.97 4.80 2.39
CA SER A 112 10.80 4.64 1.18
C SER A 112 12.24 4.33 1.57
N GLU A 113 12.89 3.42 0.83
CA GLU A 113 14.31 3.09 1.00
C GLU A 113 15.26 4.15 0.41
N GLY A 114 14.71 5.20 -0.21
CA GLY A 114 15.47 6.32 -0.75
C GLY A 114 14.72 7.11 -1.81
N ALA A 115 15.47 7.81 -2.66
CA ALA A 115 14.90 8.50 -3.81
C ALA A 115 14.42 7.49 -4.88
N ALA A 116 13.36 7.86 -5.60
CA ALA A 116 12.87 7.09 -6.74
C ALA A 116 13.99 6.94 -7.80
N ARG A 117 14.16 5.73 -8.32
CA ARG A 117 15.15 5.43 -9.37
C ARG A 117 14.48 5.51 -10.73
N LYS A 118 15.05 6.25 -11.69
CA LYS A 118 14.55 6.26 -13.06
C LYS A 118 14.60 4.85 -13.65
N VAL A 119 13.50 4.42 -14.24
CA VAL A 119 13.39 3.17 -15.02
C VAL A 119 13.65 3.50 -16.49
N ASP A 120 13.01 4.56 -16.99
CA ASP A 120 13.21 5.09 -18.34
C ASP A 120 12.92 6.62 -18.37
N THR A 121 12.60 7.17 -19.54
CA THR A 121 12.31 8.61 -19.73
C THR A 121 10.99 9.07 -19.12
N ASN A 122 10.05 8.16 -18.87
CA ASN A 122 8.69 8.44 -18.42
C ASN A 122 8.40 7.85 -17.03
N TRP A 123 9.10 6.78 -16.64
CA TRP A 123 8.83 5.99 -15.45
C TRP A 123 9.98 5.99 -14.45
N GLN A 124 9.61 5.94 -13.17
CA GLN A 124 10.51 5.77 -12.04
C GLN A 124 9.98 4.68 -11.10
N LYS A 125 10.87 4.13 -10.27
CA LYS A 125 10.57 3.09 -9.30
C LYS A 125 10.90 3.57 -7.89
N THR A 126 9.94 3.46 -6.99
CA THR A 126 10.11 3.66 -5.54
C THR A 126 10.03 2.31 -4.84
N SER A 127 11.04 1.98 -4.03
CA SER A 127 11.06 0.78 -3.19
C SER A 127 10.84 1.16 -1.74
N PHE A 128 10.08 0.34 -1.01
CA PHE A 128 9.77 0.55 0.40
C PHE A 128 10.40 -0.55 1.25
N SER A 129 10.76 -0.22 2.47
CA SER A 129 11.26 -1.21 3.41
C SER A 129 10.20 -2.26 3.72
N THR A 130 10.64 -3.44 4.17
CA THR A 130 9.71 -4.51 4.55
C THR A 130 8.86 -4.09 5.74
N THR A 131 7.54 -4.25 5.64
CA THR A 131 6.62 -3.94 6.75
C THR A 131 6.84 -4.88 7.93
N PRO A 132 6.47 -4.47 9.17
CA PRO A 132 6.18 -5.47 10.20
C PRO A 132 5.03 -6.39 9.75
N ALA A 133 4.78 -7.46 10.51
CA ALA A 133 3.67 -8.36 10.20
C ALA A 133 2.32 -7.62 10.36
N ILE A 134 1.61 -7.44 9.25
CA ILE A 134 0.29 -6.78 9.16
C ILE A 134 -0.69 -7.65 8.39
N THR A 135 -1.99 -7.41 8.56
CA THR A 135 -3.01 -8.09 7.74
C THR A 135 -2.97 -7.53 6.31
N PRO A 136 -3.22 -8.34 5.26
CA PRO A 136 -3.21 -7.88 3.87
C PRO A 136 -4.11 -6.66 3.61
N ALA A 137 -5.25 -6.60 4.30
CA ALA A 137 -6.23 -5.52 4.21
C ALA A 137 -5.72 -4.16 4.74
N MET A 138 -4.61 -4.14 5.48
CA MET A 138 -4.00 -2.93 6.03
C MET A 138 -2.84 -2.40 5.19
N LEU A 139 -2.46 -3.11 4.11
CA LEU A 139 -1.42 -2.64 3.20
C LEU A 139 -1.89 -1.41 2.41
N CYS A 140 -0.97 -0.47 2.18
CA CYS A 140 -1.29 0.79 1.53
C CYS A 140 -0.54 0.98 0.21
N PHE A 141 -1.25 1.51 -0.78
CA PHE A 141 -0.70 1.98 -2.04
C PHE A 141 -1.33 3.32 -2.37
N LEU A 142 -0.50 4.36 -2.45
CA LEU A 142 -0.92 5.72 -2.70
C LEU A 142 -0.01 6.30 -3.78
N LEU A 143 -0.62 6.96 -4.77
CA LEU A 143 0.10 7.66 -5.83
C LEU A 143 -0.42 9.09 -5.92
N LEU A 144 0.41 10.04 -5.49
CA LEU A 144 0.09 11.45 -5.43
C LEU A 144 0.67 12.18 -6.65
N PRO A 145 -0.12 12.97 -7.37
CA PRO A 145 0.37 13.73 -8.52
C PRO A 145 1.07 15.04 -8.09
N ALA A 146 1.54 15.83 -9.06
CA ALA A 146 2.38 17.02 -8.84
C ALA A 146 1.67 18.20 -8.14
N GLU A 147 0.36 18.14 -8.02
CA GLU A 147 -0.48 19.07 -7.26
C GLU A 147 -0.30 18.90 -5.75
N TYR A 148 0.19 17.73 -5.32
CA TYR A 148 0.47 17.46 -3.92
C TYR A 148 1.83 18.01 -3.49
N THR A 149 1.85 18.56 -2.29
CA THR A 149 3.06 18.94 -1.56
C THR A 149 2.99 18.36 -0.15
N GLN A 150 4.12 18.32 0.54
CA GLN A 150 4.19 17.81 1.91
C GLN A 150 4.70 18.84 2.91
N ILE A 151 4.34 18.64 4.17
CA ILE A 151 5.01 19.22 5.34
C ILE A 151 5.27 18.12 6.35
N ASP A 152 6.40 18.22 7.03
CA ASP A 152 6.93 17.14 7.87
C ASP A 152 7.10 17.58 9.32
N SER A 153 6.91 16.64 10.24
CA SER A 153 7.24 16.72 11.66
C SER A 153 7.79 15.39 12.13
N THR A 154 8.39 15.37 13.31
CA THR A 154 8.84 14.14 13.95
C THR A 154 8.38 14.14 15.40
N TYR A 155 7.81 13.03 15.85
CA TYR A 155 7.45 12.81 17.25
C TYR A 155 8.12 11.54 17.75
N THR A 156 9.03 11.67 18.72
CA THR A 156 9.72 10.53 19.36
C THR A 156 10.35 9.53 18.39
N GLY A 157 10.89 10.02 17.26
CA GLY A 157 11.50 9.20 16.21
C GLY A 157 10.53 8.70 15.13
N ILE A 158 9.22 8.93 15.27
CA ILE A 158 8.22 8.64 14.22
C ILE A 158 8.10 9.88 13.33
N ASN A 159 8.34 9.70 12.03
CA ASN A 159 8.11 10.74 11.03
C ASN A 159 6.62 10.85 10.70
N ILE A 160 6.13 12.09 10.67
CA ILE A 160 4.73 12.42 10.39
C ILE A 160 4.74 13.42 9.23
N SER A 161 4.06 13.07 8.15
CA SER A 161 4.00 13.89 6.95
C SER A 161 2.54 14.16 6.59
N VAL A 162 2.18 15.42 6.37
CA VAL A 162 0.89 15.78 5.79
C VAL A 162 1.10 16.08 4.32
N HIS A 163 0.51 15.27 3.46
CA HIS A 163 0.48 15.43 2.01
C HIS A 163 -0.84 16.05 1.61
N PHE A 164 -0.80 17.20 0.94
CA PHE A 164 -2.01 17.94 0.61
C PHE A 164 -1.96 18.57 -0.77
N ASN A 165 -3.11 18.69 -1.40
CA ASN A 165 -3.25 19.36 -2.67
C ASN A 165 -3.10 20.87 -2.49
N LYS A 166 -2.04 21.46 -3.06
CA LYS A 166 -1.68 22.88 -2.88
C LYS A 166 -2.70 23.87 -3.44
N TYR A 167 -3.61 23.42 -4.29
CA TYR A 167 -4.68 24.24 -4.86
C TYR A 167 -5.98 24.20 -4.04
N ARG A 168 -6.13 23.22 -3.16
CA ARG A 168 -7.37 23.01 -2.38
C ARG A 168 -7.20 23.24 -0.89
N VAL A 169 -6.02 22.93 -0.35
CA VAL A 169 -5.73 23.05 1.07
C VAL A 169 -4.68 24.13 1.28
N GLN A 170 -5.00 25.09 2.16
CA GLN A 170 -4.05 26.13 2.51
C GLN A 170 -2.93 25.56 3.38
N LYS A 171 -1.71 26.07 3.21
CA LYS A 171 -0.54 25.63 3.98
C LYS A 171 -0.75 25.74 5.50
N GLU A 172 -1.47 26.75 5.98
CA GLU A 172 -1.77 26.90 7.41
C GLU A 172 -2.76 25.85 7.93
N GLN A 173 -3.73 25.42 7.11
CA GLN A 173 -4.62 24.32 7.46
C GLN A 173 -3.84 23.00 7.55
N ALA A 174 -2.93 22.75 6.60
CA ALA A 174 -2.06 21.57 6.65
C ALA A 174 -1.16 21.59 7.90
N LYS A 175 -0.56 22.74 8.25
CA LYS A 175 0.24 22.90 9.48
C LYS A 175 -0.59 22.64 10.74
N HIS A 176 -1.82 23.12 10.78
CA HIS A 176 -2.71 22.85 11.89
C HIS A 176 -2.99 21.35 12.02
N LEU A 177 -3.31 20.66 10.91
CA LEU A 177 -3.49 19.20 10.89
C LEU A 177 -2.24 18.45 11.38
N LEU A 178 -1.05 18.85 10.94
CA LEU A 178 0.22 18.26 11.38
C LEU A 178 0.46 18.47 12.89
N HIS A 179 0.16 19.67 13.40
CA HIS A 179 0.27 19.98 14.82
C HIS A 179 -0.71 19.14 15.65
N THR A 180 -1.98 19.07 15.25
CA THR A 180 -3.00 18.26 15.92
C THR A 180 -2.64 16.78 15.90
N ALA A 181 -2.19 16.24 14.76
CA ALA A 181 -1.76 14.85 14.66
C ALA A 181 -0.60 14.55 15.63
N THR A 182 0.36 15.47 15.76
CA THR A 182 1.48 15.35 16.69
C THR A 182 1.01 15.33 18.15
N GLN A 183 0.05 16.19 18.51
CA GLN A 183 -0.56 16.22 19.85
C GLN A 183 -1.32 14.93 20.16
N VAL A 184 -2.08 14.40 19.19
CA VAL A 184 -2.79 13.12 19.33
C VAL A 184 -1.81 11.97 19.58
N LEU A 185 -0.68 11.93 18.87
CA LEU A 185 0.34 10.90 19.10
C LEU A 185 0.96 10.99 20.49
N ALA A 186 1.16 12.21 21.01
CA ALA A 186 1.62 12.40 22.38
C ALA A 186 0.61 11.87 23.39
N LEU A 187 -0.67 12.18 23.19
CA LEU A 187 -1.75 11.68 24.05
C LEU A 187 -1.85 10.14 23.98
N LEU A 188 -1.77 9.55 22.79
CA LEU A 188 -1.81 8.08 22.63
C LEU A 188 -0.62 7.43 23.33
N LYS A 189 0.57 8.02 23.26
CA LYS A 189 1.74 7.53 23.99
C LYS A 189 1.50 7.53 25.49
N ASP A 190 0.94 8.61 26.04
CA ASP A 190 0.68 8.71 27.47
C ASP A 190 -0.39 7.69 27.92
N ILE A 191 -1.46 7.51 27.12
CA ILE A 191 -2.53 6.55 27.39
C ILE A 191 -2.01 5.11 27.35
N PHE A 192 -1.31 4.73 26.29
CA PHE A 192 -0.86 3.35 26.08
C PHE A 192 0.51 3.06 26.70
N SER A 193 1.14 4.06 27.33
CA SER A 193 2.51 3.99 27.87
C SER A 193 3.53 3.42 26.87
N SER A 194 3.27 3.58 25.58
CA SER A 194 4.04 3.00 24.48
C SER A 194 3.84 3.80 23.20
N LEU A 195 4.85 3.78 22.33
CA LEU A 195 4.75 4.41 21.01
C LEU A 195 3.89 3.54 20.08
N LEU A 196 3.19 4.20 19.15
CA LEU A 196 2.51 3.47 18.08
C LEU A 196 3.55 2.66 17.29
N PRO A 197 3.31 1.35 17.06
CA PRO A 197 4.28 0.46 16.41
C PRO A 197 4.24 0.64 14.89
N VAL A 198 4.38 1.87 14.40
CA VAL A 198 4.39 2.22 12.97
C VAL A 198 5.74 2.85 12.59
N PRO A 199 6.27 2.57 11.39
CA PRO A 199 7.54 3.13 10.95
C PRO A 199 7.45 4.64 10.64
N LYS A 200 6.27 5.09 10.20
CA LYS A 200 5.95 6.47 9.82
C LYS A 200 4.44 6.66 9.78
N ILE A 201 3.99 7.92 9.70
CA ILE A 201 2.58 8.29 9.54
C ILE A 201 2.46 9.30 8.41
N ASP A 202 1.91 8.87 7.28
CA ASP A 202 1.49 9.79 6.20
C ASP A 202 0.01 10.13 6.35
N ILE A 203 -0.34 11.40 6.38
CA ILE A 203 -1.71 11.89 6.34
C ILE A 203 -1.93 12.53 4.98
N VAL A 204 -2.78 11.94 4.15
CA VAL A 204 -3.05 12.40 2.79
C VAL A 204 -4.42 13.06 2.75
N THR A 205 -4.47 14.34 2.38
CA THR A 205 -5.75 15.01 2.10
C THR A 205 -6.24 14.60 0.72
N MET A 206 -7.52 14.27 0.59
CA MET A 206 -8.08 13.88 -0.69
C MET A 206 -9.54 14.32 -0.77
N HIS A 207 -9.96 14.81 -1.94
CA HIS A 207 -11.34 15.20 -2.17
C HIS A 207 -12.26 13.98 -2.25
N ASP A 208 -13.44 14.06 -1.62
CA ASP A 208 -14.45 12.99 -1.59
C ASP A 208 -13.86 11.62 -1.16
N ALA A 209 -12.93 11.68 -0.19
CA ALA A 209 -12.32 10.48 0.34
C ALA A 209 -13.25 9.83 1.36
N THR A 210 -13.54 8.55 1.18
CA THR A 210 -13.95 7.72 2.31
C THR A 210 -12.75 7.59 3.21
N SER A 211 -12.80 8.11 4.44
CA SER A 211 -11.70 8.00 5.41
C SER A 211 -11.20 6.57 5.47
N ALA A 212 -10.06 6.31 4.84
CA ALA A 212 -9.47 5.00 4.70
C ALA A 212 -8.17 5.01 5.48
N SER A 213 -8.12 4.24 6.56
CA SER A 213 -6.92 4.03 7.33
C SER A 213 -6.26 2.72 6.86
N CYS A 214 -4.97 2.83 6.55
CA CYS A 214 -4.09 1.70 6.31
C CYS A 214 -2.93 1.78 7.30
N PHE A 215 -2.12 0.73 7.40
CA PHE A 215 -0.98 0.74 8.31
C PHE A 215 0.02 1.82 7.85
N GLY A 216 0.36 2.76 8.75
CA GLY A 216 1.32 3.83 8.49
C GLY A 216 0.83 4.96 7.58
N ALA A 217 -0.42 4.95 7.12
CA ALA A 217 -0.99 6.08 6.38
C ALA A 217 -2.51 6.24 6.59
N LEU A 218 -2.98 7.48 6.50
CA LEU A 218 -4.36 7.88 6.73
C LEU A 218 -4.81 8.79 5.59
N VAL A 219 -5.92 8.45 4.95
CA VAL A 219 -6.57 9.35 3.98
C VAL A 219 -7.67 10.12 4.70
N VAL A 220 -7.61 11.45 4.64
CA VAL A 220 -8.60 12.36 5.23
C VAL A 220 -9.27 13.17 4.14
N SER A 221 -10.58 13.37 4.26
CA SER A 221 -11.30 14.22 3.31
C SER A 221 -10.85 15.66 3.45
N GLU A 222 -10.59 16.31 2.33
CA GLU A 222 -10.62 17.76 2.22
C GLU A 222 -12.07 18.17 2.57
N GLY A 223 -12.28 18.95 3.62
CA GLY A 223 -13.63 19.32 4.05
C GLY A 223 -14.41 19.97 2.92
N GLY A 224 -15.69 19.58 2.75
CA GLY A 224 -16.58 20.22 1.79
C GLY A 224 -16.78 21.69 2.15
N VAL A 225 -16.49 22.58 1.21
CA VAL A 225 -17.06 23.93 1.22
C VAL A 225 -18.47 23.83 0.67
#